data_AF-A0AAU9UGP2-F1
#
_entry.id   AF-A0AAU9UGP2-F1
#
_cell.length_a   1.000
_cell.length_b   1.000
_cell.length_c   1.000
_cell.angle_alpha   90.00
_cell.angle_beta   90.00
_cell.angle_gamma   90.00
#
_symmetry.space_group_name_H-M   'P 1'
#
loop_
_entity.id
_entity.type
_entity.pdbx_description
1 polymer ?
#
loop_
_entity_poly.entity_id
_entity_poly.type
_entity_poly.pdbx_seq_one_letter_code
_entity_poly.pdbx_strand_id
1 'polypeptide(L)'
;MERKFNENGIMTGIADSFCLTCKKYLKFNQVSEHIIEPVHQKTFQSTDYVKKYKEDRIRKVELGYYCEMCNVMIQTLARIGIHVYENSHVNNKNIQQLRVSDAGVIAFDDILIENIAWNGMADGSCLLCNVDYSNEDDHKNDTTHILKLIQSKFELLKNKFVYRKIDDDSINCLICNTIVMEKSKETHINESEHKENYLKSQMIKKSKIETGICHNDNTNINLNENVTSNDITNNNLNENDTSKDATTKLKETNDNSVKTEVLTCDTSASETEIDVFNKNGVEEIGNKDEDELLTPAVAIKRAMKFAKDNNLNYKRNGTYCKLCDVRISSSLKMMKEHVAESSHKERAANKTTRKITKVPLSDFVKTLITLENIFIHDIVINDKICIENVSFCMLSKNEGVIRCQACEVTINLGNISEHVNGIKHNKAWQMISVITDFDSEFVREVRPRLYHCGYCNFIEAGLDSLKNHLKSINHLIKKRNANIRLQNHLPDIMNHRTKREFINFMTMFNSPF
;
A
#
# COMPACT_ATOMS: atom_id res chain seq x y z
N MET A 1 -5.25 -23.38 1.75
CA MET A 1 -6.53 -24.03 1.37
C MET A 1 -7.37 -23.12 0.47
N GLU A 2 -7.53 -21.84 0.81
CA GLU A 2 -8.38 -20.86 0.10
C GLU A 2 -8.07 -20.68 -1.40
N ARG A 3 -6.79 -20.74 -1.79
CA ARG A 3 -6.37 -20.59 -3.20
C ARG A 3 -7.11 -21.55 -4.15
N LYS A 4 -7.25 -22.82 -3.77
CA LYS A 4 -7.93 -23.85 -4.57
C LYS A 4 -9.39 -23.44 -4.85
N PHE A 5 -10.06 -22.82 -3.88
CA PHE A 5 -11.44 -22.42 -4.02
C PHE A 5 -11.57 -21.20 -4.95
N ASN A 6 -10.70 -20.20 -4.78
CA ASN A 6 -10.69 -19.02 -5.64
C ASN A 6 -10.41 -19.39 -7.11
N GLU A 7 -9.46 -20.29 -7.36
CA GLU A 7 -9.13 -20.83 -8.69
C GLU A 7 -10.27 -21.66 -9.32
N ASN A 8 -11.32 -22.00 -8.56
CA ASN A 8 -12.54 -22.65 -9.05
C ASN A 8 -13.75 -21.68 -9.03
N GLY A 9 -13.51 -20.37 -9.02
CA GLY A 9 -14.57 -19.37 -9.09
C GLY A 9 -15.45 -19.32 -7.85
N ILE A 10 -14.93 -19.76 -6.70
CA ILE A 10 -15.59 -19.63 -5.41
C ILE A 10 -15.09 -18.35 -4.73
N MET A 11 -16.01 -17.45 -4.40
CA MET A 11 -15.74 -16.31 -3.55
C MET A 11 -15.93 -16.74 -2.09
N THR A 12 -14.90 -16.61 -1.27
CA THR A 12 -14.90 -17.09 0.12
C THR A 12 -15.03 -15.93 1.10
N GLY A 13 -15.89 -16.07 2.11
CA GLY A 13 -16.01 -15.17 3.26
C GLY A 13 -15.49 -15.84 4.52
N ILE A 14 -15.81 -15.25 5.69
CA ILE A 14 -15.35 -15.77 6.99
C ILE A 14 -15.95 -17.16 7.31
N ALA A 15 -17.24 -17.35 7.03
CA ALA A 15 -17.97 -18.59 7.31
C ALA A 15 -18.62 -19.22 6.07
N ASP A 16 -18.86 -18.39 5.07
CA ASP A 16 -19.71 -18.70 3.93
C ASP A 16 -18.94 -18.53 2.63
N SER A 17 -19.39 -19.24 1.60
CA SER A 17 -18.81 -19.19 0.27
C SER A 17 -19.90 -19.03 -0.78
N PHE A 18 -19.55 -18.47 -1.91
CA PHE A 18 -20.46 -18.31 -3.05
C PHE A 18 -19.77 -18.75 -4.34
N CYS A 19 -20.35 -19.73 -5.03
CA CYS A 19 -19.89 -20.09 -6.35
C CYS A 19 -20.40 -19.08 -7.37
N LEU A 20 -19.48 -18.33 -7.99
CA LEU A 20 -19.81 -17.27 -8.93
C LEU A 20 -20.31 -17.80 -10.29
N THR A 21 -19.93 -19.02 -10.64
CA THR A 21 -20.31 -19.66 -11.90
C THR A 21 -21.65 -20.39 -11.78
N CYS A 22 -21.87 -21.12 -10.70
CA CYS A 22 -23.14 -21.79 -10.42
C CYS A 22 -24.18 -20.89 -9.73
N LYS A 23 -23.79 -19.70 -9.28
CA LYS A 23 -24.61 -18.75 -8.48
C LYS A 23 -25.22 -19.40 -7.23
N LYS A 24 -24.43 -20.22 -6.54
CA LYS A 24 -24.87 -21.05 -5.41
C LYS A 24 -24.16 -20.60 -4.14
N TYR A 25 -24.94 -20.31 -3.10
CA TYR A 25 -24.41 -20.17 -1.74
C TYR A 25 -24.01 -21.53 -1.19
N LEU A 26 -22.87 -21.59 -0.51
CA LEU A 26 -22.26 -22.79 0.01
C LEU A 26 -21.74 -22.52 1.42
N LYS A 27 -21.96 -23.45 2.35
CA LYS A 27 -21.20 -23.46 3.60
C LYS A 27 -19.76 -23.88 3.30
N PHE A 28 -18.80 -23.42 4.11
CA PHE A 28 -17.38 -23.70 3.87
C PHE A 28 -17.07 -25.21 3.70
N ASN A 29 -17.70 -26.07 4.50
CA ASN A 29 -17.52 -27.53 4.42
C ASN A 29 -18.09 -28.18 3.14
N GLN A 30 -18.96 -27.49 2.39
CA GLN A 30 -19.55 -27.97 1.14
C GLN A 30 -18.72 -27.60 -0.09
N VAL A 31 -17.76 -26.68 0.05
CA VAL A 31 -17.02 -26.13 -1.10
C VAL A 31 -16.22 -27.22 -1.82
N SER A 32 -15.52 -28.08 -1.08
CA SER A 32 -14.69 -29.14 -1.63
C SER A 32 -15.50 -30.16 -2.46
N GLU A 33 -16.69 -30.53 -2.00
CA GLU A 33 -17.61 -31.41 -2.72
C GLU A 33 -18.19 -30.70 -3.94
N HIS A 34 -18.56 -29.43 -3.81
CA HIS A 34 -19.14 -28.67 -4.91
C HIS A 34 -18.18 -28.49 -6.09
N ILE A 35 -16.91 -28.15 -5.84
CA ILE A 35 -15.96 -27.90 -6.92
C ILE A 35 -15.65 -29.17 -7.74
N ILE A 36 -15.88 -30.37 -7.22
CA ILE A 36 -15.69 -31.63 -7.98
C ILE A 36 -16.96 -32.07 -8.72
N GLU A 37 -18.11 -31.43 -8.49
CA GLU A 37 -19.35 -31.76 -9.20
C GLU A 37 -19.16 -31.56 -10.71
N PRO A 38 -19.52 -32.53 -11.58
CA PRO A 38 -19.37 -32.40 -13.03
C PRO A 38 -20.09 -31.18 -13.61
N VAL A 39 -21.22 -30.80 -13.00
CA VAL A 39 -21.98 -29.61 -13.38
C VAL A 39 -21.18 -28.34 -13.13
N HIS A 40 -20.56 -28.22 -11.96
CA HIS A 40 -19.68 -27.08 -11.64
C HIS A 40 -18.50 -27.01 -12.60
N GLN A 41 -17.78 -28.12 -12.79
CA GLN A 41 -16.61 -28.17 -13.68
C GLN A 41 -16.95 -27.73 -15.10
N LYS A 42 -18.08 -28.19 -15.65
CA LYS A 42 -18.55 -27.78 -16.98
C LYS A 42 -18.85 -26.27 -17.06
N THR A 43 -19.57 -25.72 -16.09
CA THR A 43 -19.90 -24.28 -16.06
C THR A 43 -18.67 -23.41 -15.78
N PHE A 44 -17.74 -23.89 -14.97
CA PHE A 44 -16.51 -23.17 -14.66
C PHE A 44 -15.58 -23.11 -15.87
N GLN A 45 -15.40 -24.23 -16.58
CA GLN A 45 -14.59 -24.29 -17.81
C GLN A 45 -15.11 -23.38 -18.94
N SER A 46 -16.41 -23.06 -18.96
CA SER A 46 -16.96 -22.10 -19.94
C SER A 46 -16.69 -20.64 -19.61
N THR A 47 -16.06 -20.34 -18.48
CA THR A 47 -15.69 -18.96 -18.13
C THR A 47 -14.27 -18.62 -18.57
N ASP A 48 -14.13 -17.49 -19.25
CA ASP A 48 -12.84 -17.03 -19.77
C ASP A 48 -12.17 -15.99 -18.87
N TYR A 49 -10.83 -15.99 -18.88
CA TYR A 49 -10.07 -14.86 -18.39
C TYR A 49 -10.20 -13.67 -19.34
N VAL A 50 -10.23 -12.45 -18.77
CA VAL A 50 -10.16 -11.22 -19.56
C VAL A 50 -8.79 -11.17 -20.24
N LYS A 51 -8.75 -11.25 -21.57
CA LYS A 51 -7.51 -11.39 -22.37
C LYS A 51 -6.38 -10.43 -21.96
N LYS A 52 -6.70 -9.16 -21.68
CA LYS A 52 -5.74 -8.13 -21.25
C LYS A 52 -5.15 -8.38 -19.85
N TYR A 53 -5.90 -9.03 -18.96
CA TYR A 53 -5.59 -9.20 -17.54
C TYR A 53 -5.50 -10.69 -17.15
N LYS A 54 -5.12 -11.55 -18.10
CA LYS A 54 -5.01 -13.00 -17.87
C LYS A 54 -3.98 -13.32 -16.79
N GLU A 55 -2.84 -12.63 -16.80
CA GLU A 55 -1.76 -12.78 -15.80
C GLU A 55 -2.16 -12.28 -14.40
N ASP A 56 -3.22 -11.48 -14.31
CA ASP A 56 -3.82 -11.01 -13.06
C ASP A 56 -4.96 -11.91 -12.57
N ARG A 57 -5.20 -13.03 -13.28
CA ARG A 57 -6.27 -14.00 -13.03
C ARG A 57 -7.63 -13.34 -12.86
N ILE A 58 -7.93 -12.40 -13.76
CA ILE A 58 -9.23 -11.73 -13.82
C ILE A 58 -10.17 -12.53 -14.72
N ARG A 59 -11.15 -13.19 -14.11
CA ARG A 59 -12.14 -14.04 -14.79
C ARG A 59 -13.41 -13.25 -15.07
N LYS A 60 -13.99 -13.41 -16.26
CA LYS A 60 -15.31 -12.89 -16.57
C LYS A 60 -16.36 -13.88 -16.06
N VAL A 61 -17.25 -13.41 -15.20
CA VAL A 61 -18.40 -14.17 -14.68
C VAL A 61 -19.69 -13.41 -14.99
N GLU A 62 -20.85 -14.03 -14.82
CA GLU A 62 -22.11 -13.39 -15.22
C GLU A 62 -22.39 -12.09 -14.45
N LEU A 63 -22.01 -12.04 -13.17
CA LEU A 63 -22.20 -10.87 -12.31
C LEU A 63 -21.12 -9.78 -12.46
N GLY A 64 -20.14 -9.95 -13.35
CA GLY A 64 -19.06 -8.98 -13.57
C GLY A 64 -17.70 -9.64 -13.78
N TYR A 65 -16.69 -9.17 -13.05
CA TYR A 65 -15.32 -9.65 -13.15
C TYR A 65 -14.81 -10.08 -11.78
N TYR A 66 -14.26 -11.28 -11.70
CA TYR A 66 -13.74 -11.84 -10.46
C TYR A 66 -12.21 -11.83 -10.49
N CYS A 67 -11.61 -11.28 -9.44
CA CYS A 67 -10.16 -11.39 -9.22
C CYS A 67 -9.88 -12.56 -8.28
N GLU A 68 -9.31 -13.65 -8.83
CA GLU A 68 -8.96 -14.84 -8.04
C GLU A 68 -7.83 -14.57 -7.03
N MET A 69 -6.98 -13.56 -7.32
CA MET A 69 -5.88 -13.16 -6.44
C MET A 69 -6.37 -12.49 -5.16
N CYS A 70 -7.35 -11.60 -5.31
CA CYS A 70 -7.86 -10.75 -4.23
C CYS A 70 -9.18 -11.23 -3.64
N ASN A 71 -9.79 -12.29 -4.20
CA ASN A 71 -11.10 -12.80 -3.79
C ASN A 71 -12.16 -11.68 -3.78
N VAL A 72 -12.23 -10.89 -4.85
CA VAL A 72 -13.11 -9.71 -4.96
C VAL A 72 -13.84 -9.66 -6.29
N MET A 73 -15.10 -9.21 -6.25
CA MET A 73 -15.92 -8.91 -7.42
C MET A 73 -15.78 -7.45 -7.85
N ILE A 74 -15.56 -7.25 -9.15
CA ILE A 74 -15.36 -5.96 -9.80
C ILE A 74 -16.47 -5.81 -10.84
N GLN A 75 -17.24 -4.73 -10.75
CA GLN A 75 -18.46 -4.56 -11.56
C GLN A 75 -18.18 -4.18 -13.02
N THR A 76 -17.09 -3.48 -13.30
CA THR A 76 -16.82 -2.91 -14.63
C THR A 76 -15.38 -3.08 -15.07
N LEU A 77 -15.17 -3.17 -16.39
CA LEU A 77 -13.84 -3.33 -17.00
C LEU A 77 -12.88 -2.18 -16.66
N ALA A 78 -13.40 -0.95 -16.59
CA ALA A 78 -12.61 0.22 -16.23
C ALA A 78 -12.03 0.12 -14.81
N ARG A 79 -12.79 -0.44 -13.86
CA ARG A 79 -12.33 -0.63 -12.48
C ARG A 79 -11.28 -1.74 -12.35
N ILE A 80 -11.26 -2.73 -13.24
CA ILE A 80 -10.18 -3.73 -13.29
C ILE A 80 -8.85 -3.02 -13.52
N GLY A 81 -8.82 -2.07 -14.45
CA GLY A 81 -7.61 -1.31 -14.74
C GLY A 81 -7.05 -0.59 -13.52
N ILE A 82 -7.90 -0.05 -12.66
CA ILE A 82 -7.48 0.58 -11.40
C ILE A 82 -7.02 -0.49 -10.40
N HIS A 83 -7.82 -1.54 -10.22
CA HIS A 83 -7.59 -2.60 -9.24
C HIS A 83 -6.25 -3.31 -9.42
N VAL A 84 -5.88 -3.68 -10.66
CA VAL A 84 -4.64 -4.45 -10.90
C VAL A 84 -3.37 -3.65 -10.61
N TYR A 85 -3.46 -2.32 -10.47
CA TYR A 85 -2.37 -1.46 -10.04
C TYR A 85 -2.41 -1.11 -8.55
N GLU A 86 -3.42 -1.57 -7.81
CA GLU A 86 -3.45 -1.40 -6.35
C GLU A 86 -2.36 -2.26 -5.71
N ASN A 87 -1.63 -1.70 -4.73
CA ASN A 87 -0.57 -2.41 -4.01
C ASN A 87 -1.07 -3.70 -3.36
N SER A 88 -2.32 -3.74 -2.91
CA SER A 88 -2.97 -4.94 -2.37
C SER A 88 -3.02 -6.08 -3.39
N HIS A 89 -3.40 -5.79 -4.64
CA HIS A 89 -3.43 -6.79 -5.72
C HIS A 89 -2.03 -7.27 -6.07
N VAL A 90 -1.07 -6.36 -6.21
CA VAL A 90 0.34 -6.71 -6.50
C VAL A 90 0.89 -7.64 -5.41
N ASN A 91 0.63 -7.33 -4.14
CA ASN A 91 1.07 -8.16 -3.00
C ASN A 91 0.40 -9.54 -3.03
N ASN A 92 -0.93 -9.61 -3.21
CA ASN A 92 -1.66 -10.87 -3.27
C ASN A 92 -1.19 -11.73 -4.46
N LYS A 93 -0.98 -11.11 -5.62
CA LYS A 93 -0.44 -11.76 -6.81
C LYS A 93 0.93 -12.38 -6.53
N ASN A 94 1.82 -11.65 -5.86
CA ASN A 94 3.15 -12.15 -5.52
C ASN A 94 3.07 -13.31 -4.50
N ILE A 95 2.23 -13.21 -3.47
CA ILE A 95 2.05 -14.29 -2.48
C ILE A 95 1.51 -15.56 -3.15
N GLN A 96 0.53 -15.43 -4.06
CA GLN A 96 0.00 -16.59 -4.77
C GLN A 96 1.00 -17.23 -5.75
N GLN A 97 2.11 -16.56 -6.08
CA GLN A 97 3.18 -17.19 -6.87
C GLN A 97 4.09 -18.09 -6.03
N LEU A 98 3.90 -18.14 -4.71
CA LEU A 98 4.63 -19.01 -3.79
C LEU A 98 3.82 -20.27 -3.45
N ARG A 99 4.50 -21.41 -3.37
CA ARG A 99 3.96 -22.67 -2.86
C ARG A 99 4.98 -23.32 -1.94
N VAL A 100 4.55 -23.80 -0.77
CA VAL A 100 5.43 -24.53 0.15
C VAL A 100 5.55 -25.98 -0.32
N SER A 101 6.73 -26.56 -0.18
CA SER A 101 7.06 -27.97 -0.41
C SER A 101 8.05 -28.45 0.66
N ASP A 102 8.24 -29.76 0.81
CA ASP A 102 9.17 -30.29 1.80
C ASP A 102 10.63 -29.84 1.56
N ALA A 103 10.98 -29.59 0.30
CA ALA A 103 12.32 -29.15 -0.10
C ALA A 103 12.55 -27.63 0.06
N GLY A 104 11.49 -26.84 0.27
CA GLY A 104 11.56 -25.38 0.21
C GLY A 104 10.31 -24.72 -0.33
N VAL A 105 10.47 -23.49 -0.83
CA VAL A 105 9.38 -22.69 -1.41
C VAL A 105 9.52 -22.61 -2.92
N ILE A 106 8.49 -22.97 -3.65
CA ILE A 106 8.42 -22.86 -5.10
C ILE A 106 7.85 -21.49 -5.48
N ALA A 107 8.64 -20.67 -6.16
CA ALA A 107 8.23 -19.39 -6.75
C ALA A 107 7.93 -19.53 -8.26
N PHE A 108 6.99 -18.72 -8.76
CA PHE A 108 6.57 -18.67 -10.18
C PHE A 108 6.19 -20.00 -10.81
N ASP A 109 5.84 -20.98 -9.99
CA ASP A 109 5.59 -22.36 -10.40
C ASP A 109 6.77 -23.03 -11.11
N ASP A 110 7.98 -22.51 -11.10
CA ASP A 110 9.14 -23.13 -11.76
C ASP A 110 10.48 -22.98 -11.06
N ILE A 111 10.57 -22.22 -9.97
CA ILE A 111 11.82 -21.97 -9.25
C ILE A 111 11.72 -22.53 -7.84
N LEU A 112 12.57 -23.48 -7.48
CA LEU A 112 12.69 -23.94 -6.08
C LEU A 112 13.66 -23.04 -5.31
N ILE A 113 13.17 -22.37 -4.28
CA ILE A 113 13.95 -21.72 -3.24
C ILE A 113 14.17 -22.75 -2.14
N GLU A 114 15.39 -23.19 -1.93
CA GLU A 114 15.70 -24.21 -0.92
C GLU A 114 15.37 -23.74 0.50
N ASN A 115 15.07 -24.68 1.41
CA ASN A 115 14.74 -24.35 2.81
C ASN A 115 15.82 -23.51 3.50
N ILE A 116 17.10 -23.80 3.25
CA ILE A 116 18.24 -23.05 3.81
C ILE A 116 18.16 -21.58 3.38
N ALA A 117 18.01 -21.33 2.07
CA ALA A 117 17.88 -19.99 1.51
C ALA A 117 16.59 -19.27 1.96
N TRP A 118 15.47 -19.99 2.01
CA TRP A 118 14.20 -19.43 2.47
C TRP A 118 14.29 -18.97 3.93
N ASN A 119 14.97 -19.71 4.80
CA ASN A 119 15.21 -19.27 6.18
C ASN A 119 16.36 -18.26 6.28
N GLY A 120 17.07 -17.96 5.19
CA GLY A 120 18.19 -17.02 5.17
C GLY A 120 19.40 -17.53 5.96
N MET A 121 19.64 -18.83 5.96
CA MET A 121 20.78 -19.47 6.61
C MET A 121 21.96 -19.53 5.63
N ALA A 122 23.11 -18.98 5.98
CA ALA A 122 24.31 -18.99 5.12
C ALA A 122 25.58 -19.03 5.97
N ASP A 123 26.42 -20.04 5.75
CA ASP A 123 27.77 -20.17 6.32
C ASP A 123 27.84 -20.01 7.86
N GLY A 124 26.88 -20.59 8.58
CA GLY A 124 26.82 -20.50 10.05
C GLY A 124 26.26 -19.17 10.58
N SER A 125 25.76 -18.32 9.69
CA SER A 125 25.13 -17.04 10.02
C SER A 125 23.74 -16.94 9.41
N CYS A 126 22.85 -16.19 10.04
CA CYS A 126 21.51 -15.93 9.52
C CYS A 126 21.47 -14.53 8.88
N LEU A 127 21.35 -14.47 7.55
CA LEU A 127 21.25 -13.23 6.76
C LEU A 127 20.03 -12.38 7.15
N LEU A 128 18.97 -13.02 7.67
CA LEU A 128 17.75 -12.34 8.10
C LEU A 128 17.86 -11.76 9.51
N CYS A 129 18.48 -12.51 10.43
CA CYS A 129 18.62 -12.08 11.81
C CYS A 129 19.86 -11.20 12.01
N ASN A 130 20.83 -11.29 11.10
CA ASN A 130 22.16 -10.74 11.17
C ASN A 130 22.90 -11.20 12.45
N VAL A 131 22.87 -12.50 12.71
CA VAL A 131 23.53 -13.15 13.86
C VAL A 131 24.13 -14.48 13.43
N ASP A 132 25.23 -14.85 14.08
CA ASP A 132 25.80 -16.19 13.97
C ASP A 132 24.98 -17.18 14.80
N TYR A 133 24.92 -18.44 14.36
CA TYR A 133 24.26 -19.52 15.10
C TYR A 133 25.17 -20.75 15.19
N SER A 134 25.09 -21.47 16.32
CA SER A 134 25.84 -22.72 16.50
C SER A 134 25.07 -23.96 16.04
N ASN A 135 23.73 -23.88 16.05
CA ASN A 135 22.83 -24.93 15.58
C ASN A 135 21.74 -24.30 14.71
N GLU A 136 21.67 -24.75 13.45
CA GLU A 136 20.74 -24.23 12.46
C GLU A 136 19.27 -24.47 12.84
N ASP A 137 18.96 -25.67 13.36
CA ASP A 137 17.59 -26.05 13.67
C ASP A 137 17.07 -25.33 14.92
N ASP A 138 17.93 -25.13 15.92
CA ASP A 138 17.58 -24.33 17.09
C ASP A 138 17.28 -22.88 16.69
N HIS A 139 18.10 -22.30 15.80
CA HIS A 139 17.90 -20.93 15.33
C HIS A 139 16.65 -20.77 14.44
N LYS A 140 16.35 -21.72 13.55
CA LYS A 140 15.11 -21.70 12.73
C LYS A 140 13.85 -21.70 13.59
N ASN A 141 13.89 -22.42 14.70
CA ASN A 141 12.76 -22.54 15.62
C ASN A 141 12.71 -21.39 16.65
N ASP A 142 13.71 -20.51 16.67
CA ASP A 142 13.70 -19.33 17.53
C ASP A 142 12.54 -18.40 17.17
N THR A 143 11.83 -17.92 18.19
CA THR A 143 10.65 -17.07 17.99
C THR A 143 11.00 -15.76 17.29
N THR A 144 12.17 -15.18 17.58
CA THR A 144 12.63 -13.93 16.94
C THR A 144 12.91 -14.17 15.46
N HIS A 145 13.54 -15.30 15.13
CA HIS A 145 13.77 -15.71 13.75
C HIS A 145 12.45 -15.84 12.98
N ILE A 146 11.50 -16.63 13.51
CA ILE A 146 10.19 -16.87 12.88
C ILE A 146 9.44 -15.55 12.66
N LEU A 147 9.44 -14.65 13.64
CA LEU A 147 8.79 -13.34 13.51
C LEU A 147 9.45 -12.49 12.43
N LYS A 148 10.78 -12.41 12.39
CA LYS A 148 11.50 -11.71 11.32
C LYS A 148 11.22 -12.33 9.95
N LEU A 149 11.09 -13.66 9.88
CA LEU A 149 10.85 -14.38 8.62
C LEU A 149 9.46 -14.02 8.07
N ILE A 150 8.43 -14.06 8.93
CA ILE A 150 7.05 -13.70 8.58
C ILE A 150 6.92 -12.21 8.23
N GLN A 151 7.62 -11.34 8.96
CA GLN A 151 7.56 -9.89 8.76
C GLN A 151 8.43 -9.38 7.61
N SER A 152 9.36 -10.21 7.12
CA SER A 152 10.27 -9.81 6.06
C SER A 152 9.52 -9.44 4.79
N LYS A 153 9.94 -8.33 4.17
CA LYS A 153 9.36 -7.90 2.90
C LYS A 153 10.03 -8.66 1.77
N PHE A 154 9.21 -9.38 1.04
CA PHE A 154 9.63 -10.19 -0.08
C PHE A 154 9.07 -9.62 -1.37
N GLU A 155 9.88 -9.61 -2.42
CA GLU A 155 9.51 -9.05 -3.71
C GLU A 155 9.78 -10.04 -4.85
N LEU A 156 8.80 -10.13 -5.76
CA LEU A 156 8.86 -10.91 -6.98
C LEU A 156 8.88 -9.96 -8.17
N LEU A 157 10.00 -9.94 -8.89
CA LEU A 157 10.10 -9.14 -10.11
C LEU A 157 9.69 -9.95 -11.34
N LYS A 158 9.23 -9.23 -12.38
CA LYS A 158 8.80 -9.83 -13.65
C LYS A 158 9.87 -10.71 -14.32
N ASN A 159 11.14 -10.43 -14.06
CA ASN A 159 12.27 -11.20 -14.59
C ASN A 159 12.55 -12.47 -13.78
N LYS A 160 11.57 -12.95 -13.00
CA LYS A 160 11.66 -14.10 -12.12
C LYS A 160 12.78 -14.00 -11.07
N PHE A 161 13.13 -12.78 -10.72
CA PHE A 161 14.06 -12.49 -9.63
C PHE A 161 13.31 -12.49 -8.31
N VAL A 162 13.90 -13.16 -7.32
CA VAL A 162 13.28 -13.54 -6.06
C VAL A 162 14.19 -13.05 -4.95
N TYR A 163 13.78 -12.02 -4.20
CA TYR A 163 14.60 -11.48 -3.11
C TYR A 163 13.78 -11.05 -1.91
N ARG A 164 14.48 -10.94 -0.79
CA ARG A 164 13.96 -10.45 0.48
C ARG A 164 14.72 -9.19 0.88
N LYS A 165 14.01 -8.13 1.22
CA LYS A 165 14.61 -6.89 1.71
C LYS A 165 15.13 -7.11 3.14
N ILE A 166 16.42 -6.81 3.37
CA ILE A 166 17.06 -6.92 4.69
C ILE A 166 17.03 -5.55 5.37
N ASP A 167 17.54 -4.53 4.68
CA ASP A 167 17.48 -3.12 5.08
C ASP A 167 17.25 -2.23 3.84
N ASP A 168 17.46 -0.92 3.94
CA ASP A 168 17.20 0.02 2.84
C ASP A 168 18.22 -0.04 1.69
N ASP A 169 19.42 -0.56 1.96
CA ASP A 169 20.53 -0.61 1.01
C ASP A 169 20.91 -2.04 0.61
N SER A 170 20.38 -3.07 1.29
CA SER A 170 20.73 -4.47 1.07
C SER A 170 19.50 -5.40 0.95
N ILE A 171 19.65 -6.39 0.07
CA ILE A 171 18.68 -7.44 -0.20
C ILE A 171 19.34 -8.81 -0.12
N ASN A 172 18.60 -9.83 0.30
CA ASN A 172 18.99 -11.22 0.17
C ASN A 172 18.41 -11.79 -1.13
N CYS A 173 19.28 -12.17 -2.07
CA CYS A 173 18.91 -12.91 -3.26
C CYS A 173 18.60 -14.37 -2.89
N LEU A 174 17.34 -14.79 -2.89
CA LEU A 174 16.96 -16.13 -2.42
C LEU A 174 17.38 -17.27 -3.36
N ILE A 175 17.79 -16.96 -4.59
CA ILE A 175 18.32 -17.94 -5.55
C ILE A 175 19.80 -18.23 -5.28
N CYS A 176 20.58 -17.21 -4.95
CA CYS A 176 22.00 -17.35 -4.62
C CYS A 176 22.23 -17.57 -3.12
N ASN A 177 21.24 -17.21 -2.29
CA ASN A 177 21.33 -17.12 -0.84
C ASN A 177 22.47 -16.20 -0.37
N THR A 178 22.59 -15.03 -0.99
CA THR A 178 23.65 -14.04 -0.71
C THR A 178 23.07 -12.64 -0.55
N ILE A 179 23.76 -11.79 0.21
CA ILE A 179 23.43 -10.37 0.34
C ILE A 179 23.96 -9.62 -0.87
N VAL A 180 23.09 -8.80 -1.47
CA VAL A 180 23.38 -7.96 -2.62
C VAL A 180 22.96 -6.54 -2.27
N MET A 181 23.75 -5.55 -2.68
CA MET A 181 23.36 -4.14 -2.54
C MET A 181 22.15 -3.86 -3.45
N GLU A 182 21.14 -3.13 -2.95
CA GLU A 182 19.91 -2.80 -3.68
C GLU A 182 20.21 -2.13 -5.04
N LYS A 183 21.25 -1.30 -5.10
CA LYS A 183 21.72 -0.62 -6.33
C LYS A 183 22.35 -1.57 -7.35
N SER A 184 22.84 -2.72 -6.90
CA SER A 184 23.52 -3.74 -7.73
C SER A 184 22.59 -4.90 -8.10
N LYS A 185 21.30 -4.83 -7.78
CA LYS A 185 20.36 -5.93 -8.08
C LYS A 185 20.29 -6.26 -9.57
N GLU A 186 20.32 -5.25 -10.44
CA GLU A 186 20.22 -5.45 -11.89
C GLU A 186 21.51 -6.05 -12.48
N THR A 187 22.67 -5.70 -11.93
CA THR A 187 23.94 -6.29 -12.35
C THR A 187 24.06 -7.72 -11.84
N HIS A 188 23.64 -7.99 -10.60
CA HIS A 188 23.69 -9.33 -10.00
C HIS A 188 22.90 -10.39 -10.79
N ILE A 189 21.70 -10.06 -11.26
CA ILE A 189 20.87 -10.97 -12.09
C ILE A 189 21.63 -11.44 -13.34
N ASN A 190 22.54 -10.61 -13.84
CA ASN A 190 23.29 -10.89 -15.06
C ASN A 190 24.61 -11.64 -14.81
N GLU A 191 25.03 -11.81 -13.56
CA GLU A 191 26.23 -12.57 -13.19
C GLU A 191 26.10 -14.04 -13.58
N SER A 192 27.22 -14.66 -13.96
CA SER A 192 27.26 -16.07 -14.39
C SER A 192 26.79 -17.02 -13.29
N GLU A 193 27.18 -16.74 -12.05
CA GLU A 193 26.82 -17.54 -10.88
C GLU A 193 25.31 -17.52 -10.62
N HIS A 194 24.69 -16.33 -10.65
CA HIS A 194 23.23 -16.21 -10.50
C HIS A 194 22.48 -17.01 -11.57
N LYS A 195 22.92 -16.91 -12.84
CA LYS A 195 22.33 -17.67 -13.95
C LYS A 195 22.45 -19.18 -13.76
N GLU A 196 23.59 -19.65 -13.26
CA GLU A 196 23.80 -21.07 -12.96
C GLU A 196 22.88 -21.55 -11.83
N ASN A 197 22.82 -20.81 -10.72
CA ASN A 197 21.96 -21.14 -9.57
C ASN A 197 20.47 -21.08 -9.93
N TYR A 198 20.09 -20.14 -10.78
CA TYR A 198 18.74 -20.06 -11.33
C TYR A 198 18.39 -21.32 -12.14
N LEU A 199 19.27 -21.77 -13.04
CA LEU A 199 19.06 -23.00 -13.82
C LEU A 199 18.99 -24.24 -12.93
N LYS A 200 19.85 -24.34 -11.91
CA LYS A 200 19.78 -25.41 -10.90
C LYS A 200 18.42 -25.44 -10.19
N SER A 201 17.95 -24.27 -9.74
CA SER A 201 16.67 -24.09 -9.07
C SER A 201 15.47 -24.54 -9.94
N GLN A 202 15.56 -24.37 -11.26
CA GLN A 202 14.56 -24.87 -12.21
C GLN A 202 14.66 -26.39 -12.44
N MET A 203 15.87 -26.95 -12.51
CA MET A 203 16.09 -28.38 -12.76
C MET A 203 15.65 -29.26 -11.59
N ILE A 204 15.96 -28.88 -10.34
CA ILE A 204 15.60 -29.65 -9.14
C ILE A 204 14.09 -29.86 -9.05
N LYS A 205 13.31 -28.86 -9.48
CA LYS A 205 11.87 -28.97 -9.50
C LYS A 205 11.37 -30.04 -10.49
N LYS A 206 11.95 -30.12 -11.69
CA LYS A 206 11.52 -31.11 -12.69
C LYS A 206 11.73 -32.53 -12.19
N SER A 207 12.91 -32.83 -11.63
CA SER A 207 13.22 -34.17 -11.12
C SER A 207 12.38 -34.56 -9.90
N LYS A 208 12.10 -33.63 -8.98
CA LYS A 208 11.30 -33.89 -7.76
C LYS A 208 9.80 -33.99 -8.04
N ILE A 209 9.27 -33.26 -9.02
CA ILE A 209 7.86 -33.37 -9.42
C ILE A 209 7.61 -34.68 -10.17
N GLU A 210 8.54 -35.09 -11.04
CA GLU A 210 8.39 -36.34 -11.81
C GLU A 210 8.50 -37.59 -10.92
N THR A 211 9.20 -37.51 -9.79
CA THR A 211 9.32 -38.60 -8.82
C THR A 211 8.26 -38.60 -7.72
N GLY A 212 7.48 -37.51 -7.58
CA GLY A 212 6.53 -37.29 -6.47
C GLY A 212 5.04 -37.44 -6.81
N ILE A 213 4.65 -37.82 -8.04
CA ILE A 213 3.23 -38.09 -8.36
C ILE A 213 2.84 -39.50 -7.92
N CYS A 214 2.65 -39.70 -6.62
CA CYS A 214 1.60 -40.56 -6.02
C CYS A 214 1.81 -40.75 -4.51
N HIS A 215 1.29 -39.85 -3.68
CA HIS A 215 0.46 -40.22 -2.53
C HIS A 215 -0.05 -38.96 -1.84
N ASN A 216 -1.30 -38.62 -2.15
CA ASN A 216 -2.12 -37.77 -1.30
C ASN A 216 -3.45 -38.51 -1.10
N ASP A 217 -3.37 -39.68 -0.47
CA ASP A 217 -4.52 -40.37 0.10
C ASP A 217 -4.28 -40.51 1.60
N ASN A 218 -5.11 -39.81 2.37
CA ASN A 218 -5.30 -40.04 3.78
C ASN A 218 -5.96 -41.42 3.95
N THR A 219 -5.15 -42.47 4.10
CA THR A 219 -5.58 -43.74 4.69
C THR A 219 -4.82 -43.96 5.98
N ASN A 220 -5.50 -43.68 7.09
CA ASN A 220 -5.12 -44.19 8.41
C ASN A 220 -5.13 -45.73 8.35
N ILE A 221 -3.95 -46.34 8.28
CA ILE A 221 -3.76 -47.75 8.58
C ILE A 221 -2.92 -47.86 9.85
N ASN A 222 -3.61 -48.27 10.91
CA ASN A 222 -3.02 -48.81 12.13
C ASN A 222 -2.11 -50.00 11.75
N LEU A 223 -0.85 -49.94 12.13
CA LEU A 223 -0.03 -51.14 12.28
C LEU A 223 0.64 -51.10 13.65
N ASN A 224 0.11 -51.96 14.51
CA ASN A 224 0.73 -52.40 15.74
C ASN A 224 1.42 -53.74 15.47
N GLU A 225 2.45 -54.01 16.28
CA GLU A 225 3.15 -55.28 16.51
C GLU A 225 4.41 -55.62 15.67
N ASN A 226 5.54 -55.47 16.37
CA ASN A 226 6.53 -56.51 16.71
C ASN A 226 7.19 -57.33 15.58
N VAL A 227 8.53 -57.33 15.55
CA VAL A 227 9.40 -58.50 15.87
C VAL A 227 10.88 -58.21 15.50
N THR A 228 11.71 -58.31 16.55
CA THR A 228 13.15 -58.69 16.68
C THR A 228 14.25 -58.29 15.68
N SER A 229 15.27 -57.66 16.26
CA SER A 229 16.69 -58.06 16.34
C SER A 229 17.34 -58.77 15.15
N ASN A 230 18.43 -58.19 14.63
CA ASN A 230 19.75 -58.81 14.67
C ASN A 230 20.88 -57.84 14.27
N ASP A 231 21.98 -57.98 15.01
CA ASP A 231 23.29 -57.38 14.83
C ASP A 231 23.90 -57.60 13.44
N ILE A 232 24.62 -56.59 12.91
CA ILE A 232 25.93 -56.80 12.26
C ILE A 232 26.85 -55.61 12.60
N THR A 233 27.86 -55.91 13.40
CA THR A 233 29.12 -55.18 13.61
C THR A 233 30.03 -55.23 12.37
N ASN A 234 30.78 -54.15 12.11
CA ASN A 234 32.25 -54.11 11.92
C ASN A 234 32.74 -53.05 10.92
N ASN A 235 33.56 -52.13 11.45
CA ASN A 235 34.96 -51.83 11.05
C ASN A 235 35.20 -51.26 9.62
N ASN A 236 36.12 -50.34 9.34
CA ASN A 236 37.20 -49.68 10.08
C ASN A 236 37.89 -48.68 9.11
N LEU A 237 38.77 -47.84 9.68
CA LEU A 237 39.93 -47.13 9.08
C LEU A 237 39.64 -45.84 8.27
N ASN A 238 40.09 -44.67 8.76
CA ASN A 238 41.47 -44.10 8.66
C ASN A 238 41.81 -43.74 7.20
N GLU A 239 42.43 -42.62 6.83
CA GLU A 239 43.29 -41.64 7.50
C GLU A 239 43.58 -40.52 6.46
N ASN A 240 43.85 -39.30 6.94
CA ASN A 240 44.81 -38.30 6.41
C ASN A 240 44.60 -37.78 4.94
N ASP A 241 44.99 -36.57 4.54
CA ASP A 241 46.12 -35.75 4.95
C ASP A 241 45.98 -34.29 4.43
N THR A 242 46.61 -33.36 5.16
CA THR A 242 47.24 -32.05 4.81
C THR A 242 46.85 -31.27 3.54
N SER A 243 46.40 -30.02 3.65
CA SER A 243 47.19 -28.77 3.75
C SER A 243 47.96 -28.35 2.48
N LYS A 244 47.72 -27.10 2.03
CA LYS A 244 48.78 -26.11 1.72
C LYS A 244 48.23 -24.74 1.27
N ASP A 245 48.76 -23.72 1.95
CA ASP A 245 48.79 -22.30 1.62
C ASP A 245 49.32 -21.99 0.21
N ALA A 246 48.87 -20.84 -0.34
CA ALA A 246 49.77 -19.91 -1.01
C ALA A 246 49.17 -18.49 -1.11
N THR A 247 49.85 -17.55 -0.46
CA THR A 247 49.59 -16.10 -0.42
C THR A 247 50.18 -15.36 -1.64
N THR A 248 49.45 -14.34 -2.10
CA THR A 248 49.87 -13.04 -2.71
C THR A 248 51.01 -12.94 -3.74
N LYS A 249 50.72 -12.22 -4.84
CA LYS A 249 51.60 -11.18 -5.39
C LYS A 249 50.83 -10.11 -6.18
N LEU A 250 51.07 -8.86 -5.77
CA LEU A 250 50.68 -7.59 -6.40
C LEU A 250 51.23 -7.43 -7.83
N LYS A 251 50.48 -6.74 -8.68
CA LYS A 251 51.02 -5.84 -9.71
C LYS A 251 50.13 -4.61 -9.88
N GLU A 252 50.77 -3.46 -9.69
CA GLU A 252 50.32 -2.13 -10.06
C GLU A 252 50.29 -1.93 -11.59
N THR A 253 49.50 -0.95 -12.01
CA THR A 253 49.67 0.04 -13.11
C THR A 253 48.41 0.15 -13.97
N ASN A 254 47.71 1.28 -13.93
CA ASN A 254 47.94 2.38 -14.87
C ASN A 254 46.85 3.46 -14.77
N ASP A 255 47.32 4.70 -14.75
CA ASP A 255 46.57 5.93 -15.01
C ASP A 255 45.80 5.88 -16.33
N ASN A 256 44.61 6.50 -16.34
CA ASN A 256 44.20 7.30 -17.50
C ASN A 256 43.13 8.33 -17.10
N SER A 257 43.54 9.61 -17.19
CA SER A 257 42.69 10.78 -17.06
C SER A 257 41.81 10.93 -18.30
N VAL A 258 40.50 11.07 -18.11
CA VAL A 258 39.58 11.48 -19.17
C VAL A 258 39.18 12.93 -18.94
N LYS A 259 39.58 13.79 -19.89
CA LYS A 259 39.13 15.19 -20.01
C LYS A 259 37.65 15.22 -20.38
N THR A 260 36.87 16.00 -19.64
CA THR A 260 35.47 16.31 -19.97
C THR A 260 35.42 17.70 -20.59
N GLU A 261 35.11 17.77 -21.90
CA GLU A 261 34.78 19.03 -22.57
C GLU A 261 33.32 19.41 -22.31
N VAL A 262 33.15 20.66 -21.90
CA VAL A 262 31.88 21.32 -21.64
C VAL A 262 31.34 21.87 -22.96
N LEU A 263 30.16 21.40 -23.38
CA LEU A 263 29.42 21.98 -24.51
C LEU A 263 28.24 22.79 -23.96
N THR A 264 28.40 24.10 -23.88
CA THR A 264 27.32 25.06 -23.69
C THR A 264 26.73 25.42 -25.04
N CYS A 265 25.42 25.25 -25.22
CA CYS A 265 24.69 25.78 -26.37
C CYS A 265 23.65 26.78 -25.86
N ASP A 266 23.97 28.06 -26.02
CA ASP A 266 23.01 29.16 -25.94
C ASP A 266 22.06 29.09 -27.14
N THR A 267 20.77 29.22 -26.89
CA THR A 267 19.82 29.54 -27.96
C THR A 267 18.76 30.49 -27.44
N SER A 268 19.06 31.78 -27.62
CA SER A 268 18.08 32.86 -27.64
C SER A 268 17.32 32.81 -28.96
N ALA A 269 15.98 32.74 -28.91
CA ALA A 269 15.14 33.05 -30.05
C ALA A 269 13.88 33.80 -29.59
N SER A 270 13.66 34.92 -30.26
CA SER A 270 12.72 36.00 -30.00
C SER A 270 11.26 35.62 -30.18
N GLU A 271 10.42 36.25 -29.38
CA GLU A 271 8.98 36.32 -29.55
C GLU A 271 8.64 37.24 -30.74
N THR A 272 7.79 36.75 -31.65
CA THR A 272 7.05 37.59 -32.59
C THR A 272 5.56 37.35 -32.42
N GLU A 273 4.87 38.45 -32.12
CA GLU A 273 3.42 38.60 -32.13
C GLU A 273 2.88 38.36 -33.54
N ILE A 274 1.81 37.56 -33.65
CA ILE A 274 0.88 37.62 -34.78
C ILE A 274 -0.51 37.81 -34.21
N ASP A 275 -1.01 39.00 -34.46
CA ASP A 275 -2.37 39.43 -34.20
C ASP A 275 -3.20 39.28 -35.49
N VAL A 276 -4.53 39.23 -35.33
CA VAL A 276 -5.58 39.55 -36.33
C VAL A 276 -6.37 38.41 -37.07
N PHE A 277 -7.72 38.58 -36.98
CA PHE A 277 -8.89 38.02 -37.72
C PHE A 277 -9.24 36.51 -37.55
N ASN A 278 -10.50 36.06 -37.39
CA ASN A 278 -11.78 36.61 -37.82
C ASN A 278 -12.99 36.10 -36.99
N LYS A 279 -14.11 36.83 -37.09
CA LYS A 279 -15.41 36.60 -36.42
C LYS A 279 -16.32 35.66 -37.22
N ASN A 280 -17.27 35.08 -36.48
CA ASN A 280 -18.58 34.52 -36.86
C ASN A 280 -18.66 33.03 -37.26
N GLY A 281 -19.53 32.33 -36.53
CA GLY A 281 -19.90 30.93 -36.70
C GLY A 281 -20.41 30.38 -35.38
N VAL A 282 -21.63 30.74 -34.99
CA VAL A 282 -22.35 30.06 -33.92
C VAL A 282 -22.98 28.83 -34.55
N GLU A 283 -22.26 27.71 -34.49
CA GLU A 283 -22.81 26.39 -34.75
C GLU A 283 -23.21 25.76 -33.42
N GLU A 284 -24.46 25.28 -33.35
CA GLU A 284 -24.95 24.43 -32.28
C GLU A 284 -24.22 23.09 -32.33
N ILE A 285 -23.26 22.92 -31.40
CA ILE A 285 -22.52 21.68 -31.24
C ILE A 285 -23.38 20.71 -30.43
N GLY A 286 -23.95 19.72 -31.10
CA GLY A 286 -24.48 18.51 -30.46
C GLY A 286 -23.36 17.75 -29.75
N ASN A 287 -23.64 17.25 -28.54
CA ASN A 287 -22.71 16.58 -27.62
C ASN A 287 -22.15 15.20 -28.10
N LYS A 288 -21.66 15.07 -29.35
CA LYS A 288 -21.15 13.79 -29.88
C LYS A 288 -19.62 13.69 -30.05
N ASP A 289 -18.86 14.76 -29.85
CA ASP A 289 -17.42 14.80 -30.18
C ASP A 289 -16.48 14.91 -28.96
N GLU A 290 -16.68 14.13 -27.88
CA GLU A 290 -15.71 14.10 -26.76
C GLU A 290 -14.51 13.16 -26.99
N ASP A 291 -14.53 12.29 -28.01
CA ASP A 291 -13.46 11.30 -28.26
C ASP A 291 -12.53 11.63 -29.45
N GLU A 292 -12.69 12.77 -30.13
CA GLU A 292 -11.79 13.15 -31.20
C GLU A 292 -10.46 13.68 -30.63
N LEU A 293 -9.33 13.08 -31.05
CA LEU A 293 -7.98 13.48 -30.64
C LEU A 293 -7.67 14.90 -31.12
N LEU A 294 -7.85 15.89 -30.24
CA LEU A 294 -7.56 17.28 -30.53
C LEU A 294 -6.06 17.56 -30.57
N THR A 295 -5.64 18.41 -31.49
CA THR A 295 -4.29 18.98 -31.45
C THR A 295 -4.12 19.86 -30.20
N PRO A 296 -2.89 19.98 -29.64
CA PRO A 296 -2.64 20.77 -28.43
C PRO A 296 -3.12 22.23 -28.51
N ALA A 297 -3.00 22.87 -29.67
CA ALA A 297 -3.45 24.25 -29.88
C ALA A 297 -4.97 24.40 -29.75
N VAL A 298 -5.73 23.45 -30.33
CA VAL A 298 -7.20 23.44 -30.24
C VAL A 298 -7.65 23.14 -28.81
N ALA A 299 -6.97 22.21 -28.13
CA ALA A 299 -7.26 21.89 -26.73
C ALA A 299 -7.06 23.11 -25.81
N ILE A 300 -5.96 23.86 -25.97
CA ILE A 300 -5.70 25.09 -25.19
C ILE A 300 -6.74 26.16 -25.49
N LYS A 301 -7.11 26.37 -26.76
CA LYS A 301 -8.14 27.36 -27.14
C LYS A 301 -9.51 27.01 -26.55
N ARG A 302 -9.90 25.73 -26.54
CA ARG A 302 -11.14 25.26 -25.89
C ARG A 302 -11.08 25.44 -24.37
N ALA A 303 -9.93 25.14 -23.75
CA ALA A 303 -9.70 25.32 -22.32
C ALA A 303 -9.82 26.80 -21.90
N MET A 304 -9.19 27.72 -22.64
CA MET A 304 -9.29 29.16 -22.40
C MET A 304 -10.71 29.69 -22.56
N LYS A 305 -11.43 29.25 -23.61
CA LYS A 305 -12.83 29.62 -23.83
C LYS A 305 -13.70 29.15 -22.66
N PHE A 306 -13.59 27.88 -22.27
CA PHE A 306 -14.34 27.31 -21.14
C PHE A 306 -14.05 28.04 -19.82
N ALA A 307 -12.78 28.36 -19.56
CA ALA A 307 -12.39 29.12 -18.38
C ALA A 307 -13.04 30.50 -18.34
N LYS A 308 -13.03 31.23 -19.47
CA LYS A 308 -13.69 32.54 -19.58
C LYS A 308 -15.20 32.44 -19.34
N ASP A 309 -15.85 31.46 -19.96
CA ASP A 309 -17.30 31.25 -19.86
C ASP A 309 -17.77 30.93 -18.43
N ASN A 310 -16.87 30.37 -17.60
CA ASN A 310 -17.16 29.98 -16.21
C ASN A 310 -16.42 30.85 -15.16
N ASN A 311 -15.99 32.06 -15.53
CA ASN A 311 -15.31 33.02 -14.65
C ASN A 311 -14.05 32.45 -13.94
N LEU A 312 -13.33 31.56 -14.62
CA LEU A 312 -12.07 30.99 -14.17
C LEU A 312 -10.89 31.79 -14.74
N ASN A 313 -9.85 32.01 -13.92
CA ASN A 313 -8.62 32.68 -14.35
C ASN A 313 -7.62 31.64 -14.87
N TYR A 314 -7.61 31.43 -16.18
CA TYR A 314 -6.73 30.46 -16.85
C TYR A 314 -5.29 30.95 -16.92
N LYS A 315 -4.34 30.12 -16.49
CA LYS A 315 -2.90 30.26 -16.82
C LYS A 315 -2.39 28.94 -17.38
N ARG A 316 -1.26 28.95 -18.09
CA ARG A 316 -0.68 27.72 -18.67
C ARG A 316 -0.32 26.68 -17.60
N ASN A 317 0.07 27.12 -16.41
CA ASN A 317 0.53 26.30 -15.28
C ASN A 317 -0.56 26.10 -14.19
N GLY A 318 -1.83 26.21 -14.54
CA GLY A 318 -2.98 26.05 -13.64
C GLY A 318 -4.05 27.12 -13.87
N THR A 319 -5.30 26.75 -13.61
CA THR A 319 -6.45 27.65 -13.64
C THR A 319 -6.87 27.95 -12.20
N TYR A 320 -7.31 29.18 -11.91
CA TYR A 320 -7.80 29.54 -10.58
C TYR A 320 -9.29 29.90 -10.64
N CYS A 321 -10.11 29.24 -9.82
CA CYS A 321 -11.53 29.55 -9.70
C CYS A 321 -11.74 30.58 -8.59
N LYS A 322 -12.16 31.81 -8.95
CA LYS A 322 -12.42 32.87 -7.96
C LYS A 322 -13.60 32.55 -7.04
N LEU A 323 -14.64 31.90 -7.57
CA LEU A 323 -15.81 31.50 -6.78
C LEU A 323 -15.42 30.47 -5.71
N CYS A 324 -14.62 29.48 -6.11
CA CYS A 324 -14.22 28.38 -5.24
C CYS A 324 -12.99 28.69 -4.36
N ASP A 325 -12.22 29.72 -4.71
CA ASP A 325 -10.91 30.05 -4.13
C ASP A 325 -9.93 28.85 -4.17
N VAL A 326 -9.85 28.19 -5.33
CA VAL A 326 -9.00 27.00 -5.53
C VAL A 326 -8.27 27.07 -6.86
N ARG A 327 -7.04 26.53 -6.88
CA ARG A 327 -6.27 26.31 -8.11
C ARG A 327 -6.50 24.89 -8.60
N ILE A 328 -6.91 24.76 -9.85
CA ILE A 328 -7.16 23.51 -10.57
C ILE A 328 -6.19 23.38 -11.75
N SER A 329 -6.05 22.17 -12.29
CA SER A 329 -5.27 21.96 -13.50
C SER A 329 -5.85 22.74 -14.69
N SER A 330 -5.00 23.18 -15.61
CA SER A 330 -5.42 23.89 -16.83
C SER A 330 -6.04 22.99 -17.89
N SER A 331 -6.13 21.68 -17.65
CA SER A 331 -6.79 20.80 -18.61
C SER A 331 -8.31 21.06 -18.64
N LEU A 332 -8.88 21.05 -19.84
CA LEU A 332 -10.32 21.27 -20.05
C LEU A 332 -11.17 20.28 -19.24
N LYS A 333 -10.74 19.02 -19.18
CA LYS A 333 -11.39 17.97 -18.39
C LYS A 333 -11.52 18.35 -16.92
N MET A 334 -10.43 18.75 -16.27
CA MET A 334 -10.43 19.10 -14.85
C MET A 334 -11.25 20.35 -14.56
N MET A 335 -11.27 21.32 -15.48
CA MET A 335 -12.13 22.51 -15.34
C MET A 335 -13.62 22.16 -15.47
N LYS A 336 -13.99 21.31 -16.43
CA LYS A 336 -15.36 20.82 -16.59
C LYS A 336 -15.82 20.05 -15.35
N GLU A 337 -14.98 19.14 -14.85
CA GLU A 337 -15.24 18.39 -13.62
C GLU A 337 -15.47 19.35 -12.44
N HIS A 338 -14.56 20.32 -12.23
CA HIS A 338 -14.68 21.31 -11.17
C HIS A 338 -15.98 22.14 -11.24
N VAL A 339 -16.33 22.65 -12.43
CA VAL A 339 -17.57 23.44 -12.61
C VAL A 339 -18.82 22.57 -12.42
N ALA A 340 -18.73 21.28 -12.76
CA ALA A 340 -19.83 20.34 -12.59
C ALA A 340 -20.05 19.91 -11.12
N GLU A 341 -19.06 20.08 -10.24
CA GLU A 341 -19.17 19.77 -8.81
C GLU A 341 -20.33 20.53 -8.15
N SER A 342 -21.05 19.85 -7.25
CA SER A 342 -22.14 20.46 -6.47
C SER A 342 -21.65 21.67 -5.67
N SER A 343 -20.43 21.60 -5.14
CA SER A 343 -19.78 22.68 -4.39
C SER A 343 -19.65 23.98 -5.20
N HIS A 344 -19.26 23.88 -6.48
CA HIS A 344 -19.15 25.01 -7.40
C HIS A 344 -20.54 25.53 -7.77
N LYS A 345 -21.47 24.65 -8.13
CA LYS A 345 -22.85 25.02 -8.49
C LYS A 345 -23.57 25.75 -7.37
N GLU A 346 -23.38 25.33 -6.11
CA GLU A 346 -23.96 26.00 -4.95
C GLU A 346 -23.39 27.41 -4.73
N ARG A 347 -22.07 27.59 -4.94
CA ARG A 347 -21.42 28.90 -4.90
C ARG A 347 -21.93 29.81 -6.01
N ALA A 348 -22.01 29.29 -7.23
CA ALA A 348 -22.50 30.03 -8.39
C ALA A 348 -23.99 30.43 -8.22
N ALA A 349 -24.81 29.59 -7.59
CA ALA A 349 -26.22 29.85 -7.38
C ALA A 349 -26.53 30.79 -6.20
N ASN A 350 -25.52 31.26 -5.44
CA ASN A 350 -25.71 32.02 -4.19
C ASN A 350 -26.74 31.39 -3.24
N LYS A 351 -26.93 30.07 -3.30
CA LYS A 351 -27.90 29.40 -2.42
C LYS A 351 -27.45 29.63 -0.99
N THR A 352 -28.36 30.15 -0.16
CA THR A 352 -28.14 30.34 1.27
C THR A 352 -27.59 29.04 1.85
N THR A 353 -26.32 29.08 2.23
CA THR A 353 -25.64 27.93 2.82
C THR A 353 -26.42 27.51 4.06
N ARG A 354 -26.77 26.22 4.16
CA ARG A 354 -27.29 25.66 5.41
C ARG A 354 -26.35 26.09 6.54
N LYS A 355 -26.90 26.74 7.56
CA LYS A 355 -26.15 27.17 8.74
C LYS A 355 -25.68 25.90 9.45
N ILE A 356 -24.37 25.69 9.51
CA ILE A 356 -23.74 24.59 10.26
C ILE A 356 -23.38 25.12 11.64
N THR A 357 -23.68 24.37 12.70
CA THR A 357 -23.22 24.72 14.04
C THR A 357 -21.75 24.36 14.18
N LYS A 358 -20.96 25.34 14.61
CA LYS A 358 -19.53 25.18 14.81
C LYS A 358 -19.07 25.94 16.04
N VAL A 359 -18.06 25.40 16.71
CA VAL A 359 -17.43 26.01 17.89
C VAL A 359 -15.92 26.09 17.65
N PRO A 360 -15.20 27.09 18.19
CA PRO A 360 -13.74 27.11 18.14
C PRO A 360 -13.13 25.82 18.70
N LEU A 361 -12.03 25.36 18.12
CA LEU A 361 -11.36 24.13 18.55
C LEU A 361 -10.87 24.21 19.99
N SER A 362 -10.42 25.39 20.44
CA SER A 362 -10.07 25.67 21.84
C SER A 362 -11.22 25.40 22.81
N ASP A 363 -12.45 25.70 22.39
CA ASP A 363 -13.64 25.59 23.23
C ASP A 363 -14.20 24.17 23.21
N PHE A 364 -14.00 23.48 22.08
CA PHE A 364 -14.35 22.06 21.94
C PHE A 364 -13.45 21.16 22.79
N VAL A 365 -12.13 21.39 22.77
CA VAL A 365 -11.14 20.54 23.42
C VAL A 365 -11.01 20.90 24.91
N LYS A 366 -11.72 20.14 25.76
CA LYS A 366 -11.71 20.30 27.22
C LYS A 366 -10.61 19.47 27.88
N THR A 367 -10.42 18.25 27.39
CA THR A 367 -9.33 17.37 27.81
C THR A 367 -8.55 16.92 26.58
N LEU A 368 -7.23 16.92 26.71
CA LEU A 368 -6.29 16.48 25.68
C LEU A 368 -5.24 15.62 26.37
N ILE A 369 -5.12 14.37 25.92
CA ILE A 369 -4.10 13.43 26.42
C ILE A 369 -3.32 12.94 25.22
N THR A 370 -2.01 13.14 25.26
CA THR A 370 -1.08 12.61 24.26
C THR A 370 -0.55 11.28 24.77
N LEU A 371 -0.69 10.24 23.96
CA LEU A 371 -0.22 8.90 24.25
C LEU A 371 0.89 8.57 23.25
N GLU A 372 2.13 8.62 23.73
CA GLU A 372 3.31 8.32 22.94
C GLU A 372 3.87 6.95 23.31
N ASN A 373 3.90 6.06 22.33
CA ASN A 373 4.68 4.83 22.31
C ASN A 373 5.62 4.91 21.10
N ILE A 374 6.71 4.14 21.13
CA ILE A 374 7.69 3.94 20.05
C ILE A 374 7.02 3.81 18.67
N PHE A 375 5.83 3.20 18.61
CA PHE A 375 5.10 2.96 17.36
C PHE A 375 3.84 3.82 17.15
N ILE A 376 3.29 4.44 18.19
CA ILE A 376 1.95 5.05 18.16
C ILE A 376 1.98 6.41 18.84
N HIS A 377 1.52 7.43 18.11
CA HIS A 377 1.32 8.77 18.65
C HIS A 377 -0.17 9.10 18.50
N ASP A 378 -0.97 8.68 19.48
CA ASP A 378 -2.40 8.93 19.52
C ASP A 378 -2.69 10.16 20.41
N ILE A 379 -3.74 10.88 20.03
CA ILE A 379 -4.31 12.00 20.77
C ILE A 379 -5.73 11.63 21.17
N VAL A 380 -5.99 11.68 22.47
CA VAL A 380 -7.32 11.45 23.03
C VAL A 380 -7.93 12.80 23.43
N ILE A 381 -9.09 13.10 22.84
CA ILE A 381 -9.80 14.38 22.98
C ILE A 381 -11.11 14.12 23.71
N ASN A 382 -11.36 14.88 24.78
CA ASN A 382 -12.57 14.81 25.58
C ASN A 382 -12.88 13.38 26.06
N ASP A 383 -11.87 12.53 26.15
CA ASP A 383 -11.96 11.12 26.54
C ASP A 383 -12.91 10.28 25.67
N LYS A 384 -13.22 10.78 24.46
CA LYS A 384 -14.25 10.23 23.57
C LYS A 384 -13.75 9.99 22.16
N ILE A 385 -12.75 10.76 21.73
CA ILE A 385 -12.22 10.73 20.38
C ILE A 385 -10.75 10.37 20.46
N CYS A 386 -10.33 9.29 19.81
CA CYS A 386 -8.92 8.92 19.67
C CYS A 386 -8.53 9.06 18.20
N ILE A 387 -7.55 9.90 17.90
CA ILE A 387 -7.04 10.10 16.54
C ILE A 387 -5.51 10.16 16.55
N GLU A 388 -4.89 9.96 15.40
CA GLU A 388 -3.44 10.07 15.27
C GLU A 388 -2.98 11.53 15.44
N ASN A 389 -1.80 11.75 16.01
CA ASN A 389 -1.23 13.07 16.23
C ASN A 389 -1.09 13.87 14.92
N VAL A 390 -0.70 13.22 13.83
CA VAL A 390 -0.62 13.86 12.50
C VAL A 390 -1.97 14.41 12.03
N SER A 391 -3.07 13.70 12.32
CA SER A 391 -4.42 14.16 12.03
C SER A 391 -4.81 15.32 12.92
N PHE A 392 -4.51 15.24 14.22
CA PHE A 392 -4.79 16.32 15.18
C PHE A 392 -4.10 17.63 14.79
N CYS A 393 -2.84 17.55 14.37
CA CYS A 393 -2.04 18.66 13.85
C CYS A 393 -2.41 19.08 12.41
N MET A 394 -3.38 18.39 11.78
CA MET A 394 -3.87 18.66 10.42
C MET A 394 -2.76 18.60 9.37
N LEU A 395 -1.88 17.62 9.50
CA LEU A 395 -0.80 17.32 8.57
C LEU A 395 -1.23 16.23 7.59
N SER A 396 -1.36 16.57 6.32
CA SER A 396 -1.66 15.63 5.25
C SER A 396 -0.40 15.28 4.46
N LYS A 397 -0.25 14.02 4.05
CA LYS A 397 0.83 13.56 3.17
C LYS A 397 0.29 13.35 1.75
N ASN A 398 0.93 13.96 0.76
CA ASN A 398 0.64 13.72 -0.65
C ASN A 398 1.96 13.58 -1.43
N GLU A 399 2.17 12.44 -2.11
CA GLU A 399 3.37 12.19 -2.93
C GLU A 399 4.71 12.45 -2.19
N GLY A 400 4.78 12.10 -0.91
CA GLY A 400 5.98 12.30 -0.08
C GLY A 400 6.14 13.72 0.48
N VAL A 401 5.28 14.66 0.07
CA VAL A 401 5.25 16.02 0.58
C VAL A 401 4.27 16.12 1.74
N ILE A 402 4.66 16.79 2.83
CA ILE A 402 3.78 17.06 3.97
C ILE A 402 3.26 18.49 3.86
N ARG A 403 1.94 18.63 4.00
CA ARG A 403 1.26 19.93 4.00
C ARG A 403 0.49 20.08 5.30
N CYS A 404 0.68 21.21 5.98
CA CYS A 404 -0.16 21.60 7.10
C CYS A 404 -1.40 22.32 6.55
N GLN A 405 -2.58 21.74 6.81
CA GLN A 405 -3.85 22.28 6.32
C GLN A 405 -4.32 23.48 7.13
N ALA A 406 -3.84 23.63 8.37
CA ALA A 406 -4.14 24.80 9.22
C ALA A 406 -3.35 26.04 8.78
N CYS A 407 -2.06 25.87 8.49
CA CYS A 407 -1.16 26.98 8.11
C CYS A 407 -1.06 27.18 6.59
N GLU A 408 -1.57 26.25 5.81
CA GLU A 408 -1.49 26.21 4.34
C GLU A 408 -0.08 26.17 3.74
N VAL A 409 0.90 25.72 4.52
CA VAL A 409 2.29 25.61 4.09
C VAL A 409 2.70 24.16 3.86
N THR A 410 3.60 23.98 2.91
CA THR A 410 4.35 22.73 2.71
C THR A 410 5.52 22.69 3.68
N ILE A 411 5.75 21.55 4.31
CA ILE A 411 6.74 21.36 5.36
C ILE A 411 7.69 20.21 4.97
N ASN A 412 8.98 20.44 5.14
CA ASN A 412 10.00 19.40 4.99
C ASN A 412 9.93 18.43 6.19
N LEU A 413 10.19 17.14 5.96
CA LEU A 413 10.10 16.10 6.99
C LEU A 413 10.89 16.44 8.27
N GLY A 414 12.09 17.02 8.16
CA GLY A 414 12.91 17.42 9.31
C GLY A 414 12.36 18.60 10.14
N ASN A 415 11.42 19.38 9.58
CA ASN A 415 10.93 20.63 10.20
C ASN A 415 9.51 20.49 10.76
N ILE A 416 8.94 19.28 10.80
CA ILE A 416 7.57 19.06 11.29
C ILE A 416 7.44 19.49 12.75
N SER A 417 8.37 19.05 13.60
CA SER A 417 8.34 19.35 15.03
C SER A 417 8.45 20.85 15.29
N GLU A 418 9.39 21.53 14.64
CA GLU A 418 9.53 22.99 14.73
C GLU A 418 8.26 23.71 14.27
N HIS A 419 7.66 23.27 13.15
CA HIS A 419 6.43 23.86 12.63
C HIS A 419 5.25 23.72 13.59
N VAL A 420 4.95 22.50 14.05
CA VAL A 420 3.79 22.19 14.89
C VAL A 420 3.88 22.90 16.24
N ASN A 421 5.09 23.01 16.80
CA ASN A 421 5.33 23.73 18.05
C ASN A 421 5.44 25.26 17.86
N GLY A 422 5.50 25.74 16.63
CA GLY A 422 5.66 27.15 16.30
C GLY A 422 4.41 27.98 16.64
N ILE A 423 4.63 29.23 17.09
CA ILE A 423 3.57 30.20 17.43
C ILE A 423 2.56 30.38 16.29
N LYS A 424 3.04 30.37 15.03
CA LYS A 424 2.17 30.51 13.84
C LYS A 424 1.18 29.36 13.73
N HIS A 425 1.63 28.12 13.95
CA HIS A 425 0.75 26.95 13.92
C HIS A 425 -0.27 26.99 15.04
N ASN A 426 0.15 27.28 16.27
CA ASN A 426 -0.75 27.40 17.41
C ASN A 426 -1.86 28.44 17.20
N LYS A 427 -1.54 29.61 16.62
CA LYS A 427 -2.54 30.62 16.27
C LYS A 427 -3.52 30.14 15.20
N ALA A 428 -3.02 29.53 14.12
CA ALA A 428 -3.88 28.97 13.07
C ALA A 428 -4.79 27.87 13.62
N TRP A 429 -4.24 26.98 14.44
CA TRP A 429 -4.93 25.88 15.09
C TRP A 429 -6.08 26.36 15.99
N GLN A 430 -5.87 27.40 16.80
CA GLN A 430 -6.89 27.96 17.69
C GLN A 430 -8.08 28.57 16.93
N MET A 431 -7.87 29.09 15.72
CA MET A 431 -8.93 29.69 14.90
C MET A 431 -9.81 28.67 14.18
N ILE A 432 -9.37 27.41 14.12
CA ILE A 432 -10.11 26.36 13.41
C ILE A 432 -11.35 26.00 14.19
N SER A 433 -12.47 25.84 13.48
CA SER A 433 -13.75 25.49 14.10
C SER A 433 -14.02 23.99 13.98
N VAL A 434 -14.56 23.39 15.05
CA VAL A 434 -15.10 22.03 15.05
C VAL A 434 -16.58 22.09 14.70
N ILE A 435 -17.03 21.21 13.81
CA ILE A 435 -18.44 21.07 13.44
C ILE A 435 -19.12 20.15 14.44
N THR A 436 -20.17 20.64 15.08
CA THR A 436 -20.89 19.90 16.14
C THR A 436 -22.20 19.25 15.65
N ASP A 437 -22.60 19.50 14.41
CA ASP A 437 -23.83 18.92 13.82
C ASP A 437 -23.71 17.41 13.53
N PHE A 438 -22.50 16.86 13.56
CA PHE A 438 -22.25 15.44 13.30
C PHE A 438 -21.92 14.72 14.61
N ASP A 439 -22.93 14.08 15.21
CA ASP A 439 -22.76 13.32 16.44
C ASP A 439 -21.65 12.27 16.28
N SER A 440 -20.77 12.18 17.28
CA SER A 440 -19.62 11.25 17.34
C SER A 440 -18.57 11.40 16.22
N GLU A 441 -18.72 12.38 15.34
CA GLU A 441 -17.72 12.71 14.34
C GLU A 441 -16.79 13.81 14.84
N PHE A 442 -15.54 13.79 14.38
CA PHE A 442 -14.58 14.84 14.66
C PHE A 442 -14.18 15.54 13.36
N VAL A 443 -15.01 16.48 12.95
CA VAL A 443 -14.81 17.25 11.72
C VAL A 443 -14.42 18.69 12.05
N ARG A 444 -13.43 19.20 11.35
CA ARG A 444 -12.96 20.58 11.46
C ARG A 444 -13.17 21.34 10.17
N GLU A 445 -13.63 22.58 10.23
CA GLU A 445 -13.63 23.50 9.08
C GLU A 445 -12.29 24.24 9.06
N VAL A 446 -11.34 23.76 8.26
CA VAL A 446 -9.99 24.35 8.18
C VAL A 446 -9.96 25.61 7.33
N ARG A 447 -10.91 25.74 6.41
CA ARG A 447 -11.20 26.92 5.59
C ARG A 447 -12.70 26.97 5.31
N PRO A 448 -13.26 28.12 4.92
CA PRO A 448 -14.65 28.20 4.48
C PRO A 448 -15.00 27.10 3.47
N ARG A 449 -15.89 26.19 3.88
CA ARG A 449 -16.38 25.04 3.11
C ARG A 449 -15.35 23.95 2.80
N LEU A 450 -14.22 23.92 3.50
CA LEU A 450 -13.23 22.86 3.41
C LEU A 450 -13.13 22.14 4.75
N TYR A 451 -13.45 20.86 4.73
CA TYR A 451 -13.70 20.10 5.94
C TYR A 451 -12.66 19.01 6.10
N HIS A 452 -12.05 18.93 7.27
CA HIS A 452 -11.07 17.93 7.64
C HIS A 452 -11.73 16.86 8.52
N CYS A 453 -11.69 15.60 8.09
CA CYS A 453 -12.11 14.47 8.91
C CYS A 453 -10.95 14.00 9.81
N GLY A 454 -11.13 14.12 11.12
CA GLY A 454 -10.14 13.73 12.13
C GLY A 454 -9.81 12.23 12.14
N TYR A 455 -10.75 11.34 11.80
CA TYR A 455 -10.48 9.90 11.77
C TYR A 455 -9.71 9.45 10.54
N CYS A 456 -9.98 10.08 9.40
CA CYS A 456 -9.39 9.71 8.11
C CYS A 456 -8.13 10.52 7.76
N ASN A 457 -7.88 11.64 8.45
CA ASN A 457 -6.87 12.65 8.06
C ASN A 457 -7.04 13.08 6.59
N PHE A 458 -8.29 13.34 6.21
CA PHE A 458 -8.70 13.59 4.82
C PHE A 458 -9.48 14.91 4.71
N ILE A 459 -9.32 15.60 3.59
CA ILE A 459 -9.93 16.89 3.31
C ILE A 459 -11.05 16.74 2.27
N GLU A 460 -12.24 17.21 2.61
CA GLU A 460 -13.43 17.20 1.77
C GLU A 460 -13.84 18.62 1.39
N ALA A 461 -14.10 18.83 0.09
CA ALA A 461 -14.60 20.09 -0.43
C ALA A 461 -16.13 20.08 -0.42
N GLY A 462 -16.74 20.90 0.44
CA GLY A 462 -18.18 21.01 0.53
C GLY A 462 -18.85 19.99 1.47
N LEU A 463 -20.03 20.37 1.96
CA LEU A 463 -20.72 19.66 3.03
C LEU A 463 -21.29 18.33 2.56
N ASP A 464 -21.74 18.26 1.32
CA ASP A 464 -22.31 17.03 0.75
C ASP A 464 -21.24 15.97 0.48
N SER A 465 -20.06 16.40 0.01
CA SER A 465 -18.91 15.49 -0.14
C SER A 465 -18.50 14.92 1.22
N LEU A 466 -18.41 15.79 2.24
CA LEU A 466 -18.19 15.35 3.62
C LEU A 466 -19.26 14.36 4.10
N LYS A 467 -20.54 14.61 3.86
CA LYS A 467 -21.61 13.67 4.26
C LYS A 467 -21.48 12.31 3.58
N ASN A 468 -21.09 12.30 2.31
CA ASN A 468 -20.85 11.05 1.59
C ASN A 468 -19.61 10.33 2.13
N HIS A 469 -18.54 11.07 2.44
CA HIS A 469 -17.34 10.56 3.08
C HIS A 469 -17.65 9.89 4.43
N LEU A 470 -18.39 10.56 5.31
CA LEU A 470 -18.75 10.05 6.63
C LEU A 470 -19.62 8.78 6.55
N LYS A 471 -20.31 8.53 5.43
CA LYS A 471 -21.07 7.31 5.15
C LYS A 471 -20.25 6.22 4.45
N SER A 472 -19.03 6.53 4.03
CA SER A 472 -18.19 5.59 3.29
C SER A 472 -17.68 4.46 4.20
N ILE A 473 -17.51 3.26 3.62
CA ILE A 473 -16.99 2.08 4.32
C ILE A 473 -15.60 2.39 4.93
N ASN A 474 -14.75 3.12 4.20
CA ASN A 474 -13.41 3.48 4.66
C ASN A 474 -13.45 4.32 5.94
N HIS A 475 -14.33 5.33 6.00
CA HIS A 475 -14.52 6.14 7.20
C HIS A 475 -15.02 5.30 8.38
N LEU A 476 -16.02 4.45 8.16
CA LEU A 476 -16.56 3.57 9.20
C LEU A 476 -15.50 2.63 9.79
N ILE A 477 -14.62 2.07 8.95
CA ILE A 477 -13.49 1.25 9.39
C ILE A 477 -12.50 2.08 10.22
N LYS A 478 -12.10 3.27 9.73
CA LYS A 478 -11.15 4.14 10.44
C LYS A 478 -11.70 4.60 11.80
N LYS A 479 -12.97 4.98 11.86
CA LYS A 479 -13.66 5.34 13.10
C LYS A 479 -13.77 4.15 14.07
N ARG A 480 -14.09 2.95 13.58
CA ARG A 480 -14.10 1.73 14.40
C ARG A 480 -12.71 1.44 14.98
N ASN A 481 -11.66 1.56 14.17
CA ASN A 481 -10.28 1.35 14.62
C ASN A 481 -9.87 2.39 15.66
N ALA A 482 -10.25 3.66 15.48
CA ALA A 482 -10.06 4.72 16.47
C ALA A 482 -10.75 4.39 17.80
N ASN A 483 -11.98 3.88 17.77
CA ASN A 483 -12.69 3.46 18.98
C ASN A 483 -12.00 2.27 19.67
N ILE A 484 -11.50 1.29 18.92
CA ILE A 484 -10.74 0.17 19.50
C ILE A 484 -9.48 0.69 20.19
N ARG A 485 -8.73 1.61 19.57
CA ARG A 485 -7.56 2.24 20.20
C ARG A 485 -7.94 3.00 21.46
N LEU A 486 -9.03 3.77 21.44
CA LEU A 486 -9.54 4.46 22.62
C LEU A 486 -9.81 3.48 23.78
N GLN A 487 -10.46 2.34 23.50
CA GLN A 487 -10.74 1.33 24.52
C GLN A 487 -9.45 0.75 25.11
N ASN A 488 -8.45 0.48 24.27
CA ASN A 488 -7.15 -0.03 24.72
C ASN A 488 -6.40 0.99 25.60
N HIS A 489 -6.59 2.28 25.33
CA HIS A 489 -5.95 3.37 26.07
C HIS A 489 -6.70 3.79 27.35
N LEU A 490 -7.89 3.24 27.64
CA LEU A 490 -8.67 3.60 28.82
C LEU A 490 -7.89 3.48 30.15
N PRO A 491 -7.10 2.41 30.39
CA PRO A 491 -6.31 2.31 31.62
C PRO A 491 -5.31 3.46 31.78
N ASP A 492 -4.60 3.83 30.71
CA ASP A 492 -3.61 4.91 30.72
C ASP A 492 -4.27 6.27 30.91
N ILE A 493 -5.44 6.49 30.28
CA ILE A 493 -6.26 7.69 30.48
C ILE A 493 -6.68 7.82 31.95
N MET A 494 -7.16 6.74 32.58
CA MET A 494 -7.57 6.75 33.98
C MET A 494 -6.38 7.03 34.92
N ASN A 495 -5.23 6.42 34.65
CA ASN A 495 -4.00 6.68 35.40
C ASN A 495 -3.55 8.14 35.27
N HIS A 496 -3.57 8.69 34.06
CA HIS A 496 -3.22 10.09 33.79
C HIS A 496 -4.15 11.06 34.54
N ARG A 497 -5.46 10.79 34.60
CA ARG A 497 -6.40 11.61 35.39
C ARG A 497 -6.09 11.56 36.88
N THR A 498 -5.90 10.36 37.42
CA THR A 498 -5.59 10.16 38.84
C THR A 498 -4.33 10.92 39.24
N LYS A 499 -3.27 10.85 38.41
CA LYS A 499 -2.04 11.63 38.61
C LYS A 499 -2.28 13.14 38.58
N ARG A 500 -3.08 13.63 37.64
CA ARG A 500 -3.40 15.06 37.52
C ARG A 500 -4.20 15.58 38.70
N GLU A 501 -5.21 14.82 39.14
CA GLU A 501 -6.01 15.15 40.33
C GLU A 501 -5.14 15.19 41.59
N PHE A 502 -4.24 14.22 41.74
CA PHE A 502 -3.27 14.20 42.84
C PHE A 502 -2.34 15.42 42.81
N ILE A 503 -1.80 15.80 41.64
CA ILE A 503 -0.96 16.99 41.50
C ILE A 503 -1.75 18.26 41.86
N ASN A 504 -2.99 18.41 41.36
CA ASN A 504 -3.84 19.55 41.67
C ASN A 504 -4.17 19.63 43.17
N PHE A 505 -4.40 18.47 43.82
CA PHE A 505 -4.60 18.40 45.26
C PHE A 505 -3.34 18.91 45.99
N MET A 506 -2.16 18.43 45.62
CA MET A 506 -0.89 18.86 46.24
C MET A 506 -0.57 20.34 46.01
N THR A 507 -0.92 20.93 44.87
CA THR A 507 -0.68 22.36 44.61
C THR A 507 -1.60 23.27 45.43
N MET A 508 -2.81 22.83 45.79
CA MET A 508 -3.70 23.58 46.67
C MET A 508 -3.14 23.75 48.09
N PHE A 509 -2.37 22.79 48.61
CA PHE A 509 -1.74 22.89 49.95
C PHE A 509 -0.42 23.66 49.98
N ASN A 510 0.23 23.84 48.83
CA ASN A 510 1.54 24.51 48.73
C ASN A 510 1.44 25.99 48.31
N SER A 511 0.22 26.53 48.13
CA SER A 511 0.04 27.97 47.93
C SER A 511 0.25 28.67 49.28
N PRO A 512 1.27 29.54 49.44
CA PRO A 512 1.46 30.29 50.67
C PRO A 512 0.22 31.15 50.93
N PHE A 513 -0.35 31.01 52.13
CA PHE A 513 -1.48 31.80 52.62
C PHE A 513 -1.08 33.25 52.91
#